data_AF-A0A662ZDV1-F1
#
_entry.id   AF-A0A662ZDV1-F1
#
_cell.length_a   1.000
_cell.length_b   1.000
_cell.length_c   1.000
_cell.angle_alpha   90.00
_cell.angle_beta   90.00
_cell.angle_gamma   90.00
#
_symmetry.space_group_name_H-M   'P 1'
#
loop_
_entity.id
_entity.type
_entity.pdbx_description
1 polymer ?
#
loop_
_entity_poly.entity_id
_entity_poly.type
_entity_poly.pdbx_seq_one_letter_code
_entity_poly.pdbx_strand_id
1 'polypeptide(L)'
;MSFIKNFIISSGTVIVDIAVILLEVLVIVASLVSMVKSGFIVGFATFLIGSISTIISAYFVYLLIDIRENIAKIANAKATEVTNPQNQQ
;
A
#
# COMPACT_ATOMS: atom_id res chain seq x y z
N MET A 1 -17.13 -14.79 -13.58
CA MET A 1 -15.75 -14.22 -13.65
C MET A 1 -15.60 -12.86 -12.93
N SER A 2 -16.62 -12.34 -12.22
CA SER A 2 -16.54 -11.06 -11.47
C SER A 2 -15.95 -11.21 -10.07
N PHE A 3 -16.20 -12.34 -9.40
CA PHE A 3 -15.78 -12.57 -8.02
C PHE A 3 -14.25 -12.60 -7.85
N ILE A 4 -13.53 -13.26 -8.78
CA ILE A 4 -12.07 -13.37 -8.75
C ILE A 4 -11.40 -12.00 -8.96
N LYS A 5 -11.93 -11.17 -9.87
CA LYS A 5 -11.39 -9.81 -10.09
C LYS A 5 -11.61 -8.91 -8.87
N ASN A 6 -12.79 -8.93 -8.25
CA ASN A 6 -13.05 -8.18 -7.03
C ASN A 6 -12.23 -8.69 -5.84
N PHE A 7 -12.02 -9.99 -5.74
CA PHE A 7 -11.16 -10.59 -4.72
C PHE A 7 -9.70 -10.15 -4.90
N ILE A 8 -9.15 -10.18 -6.12
CA ILE A 8 -7.76 -9.76 -6.38
C ILE A 8 -7.55 -8.27 -6.10
N ILE A 9 -8.50 -7.41 -6.45
CA ILE A 9 -8.41 -5.96 -6.21
C ILE A 9 -8.52 -5.66 -4.71
N SER A 10 -9.52 -6.24 -4.03
CA SER A 10 -9.70 -6.08 -2.58
C SER A 10 -8.58 -6.75 -1.77
N SER A 11 -7.92 -7.79 -2.30
CA SER A 11 -6.78 -8.43 -1.65
C SER A 11 -5.53 -7.55 -1.68
N GLY A 12 -5.40 -6.66 -2.67
CA GLY A 12 -4.23 -5.80 -2.81
C GLY A 12 -4.02 -4.88 -1.60
N THR A 13 -5.08 -4.19 -1.17
CA THR A 13 -5.03 -3.33 0.03
C THR A 13 -4.87 -4.13 1.31
N VAL A 14 -5.62 -5.23 1.47
CA VAL A 14 -5.52 -6.10 2.66
C VAL A 14 -4.10 -6.67 2.84
N ILE A 15 -3.44 -7.08 1.75
CA ILE A 15 -2.06 -7.58 1.81
C ILE A 15 -1.09 -6.48 2.25
N VAL A 16 -1.28 -5.25 1.75
CA VAL A 16 -0.47 -4.10 2.16
C VAL A 16 -0.68 -3.78 3.63
N ASP A 17 -1.92 -3.76 4.11
CA ASP A 17 -2.24 -3.52 5.51
C ASP A 17 -1.53 -4.53 6.42
N ILE A 18 -1.63 -5.83 6.10
CA ILE A 18 -0.96 -6.91 6.85
C ILE A 18 0.56 -6.74 6.82
N ALA A 19 1.13 -6.40 5.66
CA ALA A 19 2.56 -6.21 5.51
C ALA A 19 3.08 -5.03 6.35
N VAL A 20 2.34 -3.92 6.39
CA VAL A 20 2.67 -2.74 7.20
C VAL A 20 2.63 -3.09 8.69
N ILE A 21 1.62 -3.82 9.14
CA ILE A 21 1.52 -4.28 10.54
C ILE A 21 2.72 -5.17 10.90
N LEU A 22 3.07 -6.13 10.03
CA LEU A 22 4.21 -7.02 10.27
C LEU A 22 5.54 -6.25 10.29
N LEU A 23 5.73 -5.29 9.38
CA LEU A 23 6.90 -4.41 9.36
C LEU A 23 7.02 -3.60 10.64
N GLU A 24 5.92 -3.03 11.13
CA GLU A 24 5.95 -2.22 12.35
C GLU A 24 6.27 -3.09 13.58
N VAL A 25 5.71 -4.30 13.67
CA VAL A 25 6.08 -5.26 14.72
C VAL A 25 7.58 -5.58 14.67
N LEU A 26 8.16 -5.76 13.48
CA LEU A 26 9.59 -5.98 13.33
C LEU A 26 10.42 -4.77 13.75
N VAL A 27 9.99 -3.55 13.43
CA VAL A 27 10.65 -2.31 13.88
C VAL A 27 10.63 -2.21 15.40
N ILE A 28 9.50 -2.52 16.04
CA ILE A 28 9.38 -2.51 17.50
C ILE A 28 10.33 -3.55 18.13
N VAL A 29 10.35 -4.77 17.62
CA VAL A 29 11.24 -5.82 18.16
C VAL A 29 12.70 -5.46 17.94
N ALA A 30 13.08 -5.01 16.75
CA ALA A 30 14.45 -4.63 16.43
C ALA A 30 14.94 -3.45 17.29
N SER A 31 14.08 -2.44 17.49
CA SER A 31 14.39 -1.30 18.33
C SER A 31 14.54 -1.69 19.80
N LEU A 32 13.67 -2.54 20.35
CA LEU A 32 13.81 -3.07 21.71
C LEU A 32 15.13 -3.84 21.90
N VAL A 33 15.47 -4.72 20.96
CA VAL A 33 16.76 -5.45 20.98
C VAL A 33 17.92 -4.46 20.93
N SER A 34 17.84 -3.42 20.10
CA SER A 34 18.85 -2.37 20.00
C SER A 34 18.96 -1.54 21.29
N MET A 35 17.86 -1.27 21.99
CA MET A 35 17.88 -0.59 23.29
C MET A 35 18.66 -1.39 24.34
N VAL A 36 18.48 -2.71 24.36
CA VAL A 36 19.16 -3.61 25.31
C VAL A 36 20.64 -3.78 24.97
N LYS A 37 21.00 -3.88 23.68
CA LYS A 37 22.36 -4.20 23.25
C LYS A 37 23.26 -2.98 23.04
N SER A 38 22.72 -1.92 22.48
CA SER A 38 23.46 -0.72 22.03
C SER A 38 23.10 0.53 22.82
N GLY A 39 22.17 0.42 23.76
CA GLY A 39 21.72 1.49 24.63
C GLY A 39 20.43 2.16 24.15
N PHE A 40 19.72 2.77 25.10
CA PHE A 40 18.38 3.32 24.89
C PHE A 40 18.31 4.31 23.72
N ILE A 41 19.26 5.24 23.61
CA ILE A 41 19.26 6.28 22.57
C ILE A 41 19.32 5.66 21.17
N VAL A 42 20.16 4.65 20.97
CA VAL A 42 20.32 3.98 19.66
C VAL A 42 19.07 3.21 19.30
N GLY A 43 18.50 2.47 20.26
CA GLY A 43 17.25 1.75 20.03
C GLY A 43 16.06 2.69 19.79
N PHE A 44 15.98 3.81 20.51
CA PHE A 44 14.96 4.83 20.29
C PHE A 44 15.10 5.51 18.91
N ALA A 45 16.31 5.82 18.48
CA ALA A 45 16.57 6.33 17.13
C ALA A 45 16.18 5.31 16.05
N THR A 46 16.46 4.03 16.29
CA THR A 46 16.08 2.92 15.39
C THR A 46 14.56 2.81 15.28
N PHE A 47 13.83 2.94 16.40
CA PHE A 47 12.37 2.98 16.42
C PHE A 47 11.85 4.15 15.59
N LEU A 48 12.29 5.38 15.87
CA LEU A 48 11.82 6.57 15.15
C LEU A 48 12.07 6.48 13.65
N ILE A 49 13.29 6.14 13.23
CA ILE A 49 13.64 6.04 11.82
C ILE A 49 12.86 4.90 11.15
N GLY A 50 12.75 3.75 11.83
CA GLY A 50 12.00 2.60 11.34
C GLY A 50 10.52 2.92 11.12
N SER A 51 9.84 3.49 12.11
CA SER A 51 8.42 3.83 12.02
C SER A 51 8.15 4.89 10.94
N ILE A 52 8.99 5.94 10.87
CA ILE A 52 8.89 6.95 9.81
C ILE A 52 9.07 6.30 8.42
N SER A 53 10.06 5.42 8.28
CA SER A 53 10.29 4.70 7.02
C SER A 53 9.09 3.83 6.64
N THR A 54 8.51 3.09 7.58
CA THR A 54 7.31 2.25 7.36
C THR A 54 6.14 3.09 6.86
N ILE A 55 5.86 4.23 7.50
CA ILE A 55 4.77 5.13 7.12
C ILE A 55 4.98 5.68 5.71
N ILE A 56 6.19 6.16 5.40
CA ILE A 56 6.52 6.70 4.08
C ILE A 56 6.37 5.63 3.01
N SER A 57 6.89 4.42 3.25
CA SER A 57 6.75 3.30 2.32
C SER A 57 5.28 2.93 2.08
N ALA A 58 4.48 2.82 3.15
CA ALA A 58 3.05 2.55 3.05
C ALA A 58 2.34 3.62 2.20
N TYR A 59 2.62 4.90 2.45
CA TYR A 59 2.05 6.01 1.70
C TYR A 59 2.29 5.89 0.20
N PHE A 60 3.52 5.61 -0.22
CA PHE A 60 3.83 5.43 -1.65
C PHE A 60 3.10 4.23 -2.25
N VAL A 61 2.99 3.13 -1.51
CA VAL A 61 2.26 1.94 -1.98
C VAL A 61 0.78 2.26 -2.16
N TYR A 62 0.12 2.92 -1.21
CA TYR A 62 -1.28 3.34 -1.37
C TYR A 62 -1.46 4.30 -2.53
N LEU A 63 -0.54 5.25 -2.73
CA LEU A 63 -0.58 6.17 -3.87
C LEU A 63 -0.48 5.42 -5.21
N LEU A 64 0.37 4.40 -5.31
CA LEU A 64 0.47 3.57 -6.51
C LEU A 64 -0.81 2.76 -6.76
N ILE A 65 -1.45 2.26 -5.69
CA ILE A 65 -2.74 1.55 -5.80
C ILE A 65 -3.81 2.51 -6.33
N ASP A 66 -3.92 3.72 -5.79
CA ASP A 66 -4.92 4.70 -6.21
C ASP A 66 -4.71 5.14 -7.68
N ILE A 67 -3.47 5.40 -8.09
CA ILE A 67 -3.15 5.72 -9.50
C ILE A 67 -3.57 4.57 -10.43
N ARG A 68 -3.25 3.32 -10.07
CA ARG A 68 -3.63 2.15 -10.86
C ARG A 68 -5.14 2.04 -11.01
N GLU A 69 -5.88 2.24 -9.93
CA GLU A 69 -7.35 2.19 -9.95
C GLU A 69 -7.94 3.31 -10.82
N ASN A 70 -7.41 4.53 -10.72
CA ASN A 70 -7.88 5.66 -11.51
C ASN A 70 -7.57 5.50 -13.01
N ILE A 71 -6.39 4.98 -13.38
CA ILE A 71 -6.08 4.64 -14.77
C ILE A 71 -7.04 3.56 -15.31
N ALA A 72 -7.31 2.52 -14.51
CA ALA A 72 -8.25 1.47 -14.91
C ALA A 72 -9.67 2.02 -15.14
N LYS A 73 -10.13 2.97 -14.31
CA LYS A 73 -11.44 3.64 -14.50
C LYS A 73 -11.47 4.45 -15.80
N ILE A 74 -10.45 5.25 -16.07
CA ILE A 74 -10.36 6.08 -17.29
C ILE A 74 -10.35 5.21 -18.55
N ALA A 75 -9.58 4.12 -18.55
CA ALA A 75 -9.50 3.20 -19.68
C ALA A 75 -10.86 2.54 -20.00
N ASN A 76 -11.60 2.14 -18.97
CA ASN A 76 -12.93 1.57 -19.15
C ASN A 76 -13.96 2.61 -19.61
N ALA A 77 -13.92 3.84 -19.07
CA ALA A 77 -14.83 4.92 -19.49
C ALA A 77 -14.70 5.25 -20.98
N LYS A 78 -13.46 5.33 -21.49
CA LYS A 78 -13.19 5.57 -22.91
C LYS A 78 -13.68 4.43 -23.81
N ALA A 79 -13.62 3.18 -23.36
CA ALA A 79 -14.13 2.04 -24.12
C ALA A 79 -15.66 2.08 -24.29
N THR A 80 -16.40 2.57 -23.29
CA THR A 80 -17.85 2.77 -23.36
C THR A 80 -18.30 3.89 -24.30
N GLU A 81 -17.50 4.96 -24.47
CA GLU A 81 -17.81 6.01 -25.46
C GLU A 81 -17.66 5.52 -26.91
N VAL A 82 -16.64 4.69 -27.19
CA VAL A 82 -16.37 4.18 -28.55
C VAL A 82 -17.41 3.14 -28.99
N THR A 83 -18.07 2.49 -28.04
CA THR A 83 -19.11 1.47 -28.30
C THR A 83 -20.54 1.99 -28.22
N ASN A 84 -20.75 3.28 -27.94
CA ASN A 84 -22.09 3.88 -27.96
C ASN A 84 -22.49 4.24 -29.41
N PRO A 85 -23.47 3.55 -30.02
CA PRO A 85 -23.90 3.81 -31.40
C PRO A 85 -24.54 5.19 -31.62
N GLN A 86 -24.84 5.94 -30.55
CA GLN A 86 -25.35 7.33 -30.68
C GLN A 86 -24.26 8.39 -30.94
N ASN A 87 -22.98 8.06 -30.77
CA ASN A 87 -21.87 9.00 -31.00
C ASN A 87 -21.22 8.83 -32.39
N GLN A 88 -21.78 7.97 -33.26
CA GLN A 88 -21.29 7.72 -34.62
C GLN A 88 -22.24 8.29 -35.71
N GLN A 89 -23.22 9.13 -35.33
CA GLN A 89 -24.09 9.86 -36.25
C GLN A 89 -23.72 11.34 -36.30
#